data_AF-A0A176UBD4-F1
#
_entry.id   AF-A0A176UBD4-F1
#
_cell.length_a   1.000
_cell.length_b   1.000
_cell.length_c   1.000
_cell.angle_alpha   90.00
_cell.angle_beta   90.00
_cell.angle_gamma   90.00
#
_symmetry.space_group_name_H-M   'P 1'
#
loop_
_entity.id
_entity.type
_entity.pdbx_description
1 polymer ?
#
loop_
_entity_poly.entity_id
_entity_poly.type
_entity_poly.pdbx_seq_one_letter_code
_entity_poly.pdbx_strand_id
1 'polypeptide(L)' 'MEKIIQSGDAIVFKDITRFTREAENGYAKYMELMSKGINLVFLDNPTLSTDYIKNLIVTAKI' A
#
# COMPACT_ATOMS: atom_id res chain seq x y z
N MET A 1 -12.47 -3.83 13.06
CA MET A 1 -11.94 -2.83 12.11
C MET A 1 -11.94 -3.33 10.67
N GLU A 2 -11.76 -4.63 10.41
CA GLU A 2 -11.71 -5.21 9.05
C GLU A 2 -13.05 -5.19 8.27
N LYS A 3 -14.17 -4.82 8.91
CA LYS A 3 -15.50 -4.72 8.28
C LYS A 3 -15.79 -3.37 7.58
N ILE A 4 -14.88 -2.40 7.65
CA ILE A 4 -15.15 -1.02 7.19
C ILE A 4 -14.43 -0.69 5.88
N ILE A 5 -13.34 -1.39 5.55
CA ILE A 5 -12.50 -1.04 4.40
C ILE A 5 -13.01 -1.74 3.15
N GLN A 6 -13.35 -0.97 2.14
CA GLN A 6 -13.84 -1.41 0.84
C GLN A 6 -12.86 -1.05 -0.28
N SER A 7 -13.06 -1.67 -1.44
CA SER A 7 -12.32 -1.29 -2.66
C SER A 7 -12.60 0.18 -2.98
N GLY A 8 -11.55 0.94 -3.33
CA GLY A 8 -11.62 2.38 -3.57
C GLY A 8 -11.31 3.24 -2.34
N ASP A 9 -11.28 2.66 -1.13
CA ASP A 9 -10.87 3.40 0.07
C ASP A 9 -9.37 3.69 0.07
N ALA A 10 -8.99 4.75 0.78
CA ALA A 10 -7.60 5.11 1.03
C ALA A 10 -7.26 4.98 2.51
N ILE A 11 -6.11 4.34 2.81
CA ILE A 11 -5.54 4.29 4.15
C ILE A 11 -4.27 5.15 4.15
N VAL A 12 -4.25 6.16 5.01
CA VAL A 12 -3.12 7.09 5.12
C VAL A 12 -2.25 6.72 6.31
N PHE A 13 -0.98 6.49 6.05
CA PHE A 13 0.05 6.23 7.03
C PHE A 13 1.02 7.41 7.07
N LYS A 14 1.40 7.82 8.28
CA LYS A 14 2.50 8.76 8.45
C LYS A 14 3.83 8.12 8.02
N ASP A 15 4.10 6.94 8.56
CA ASP A 15 5.36 6.22 8.37
C ASP A 15 5.09 4.71 8.21
N ILE A 16 5.94 4.05 7.42
CA ILE A 16 5.92 2.62 7.11
C ILE A 16 6.49 1.77 8.26
N THR A 17 7.26 2.35 9.18
CA THR A 17 7.92 1.62 10.28
C THR A 17 6.96 0.80 11.16
N ARG A 18 5.69 1.22 11.27
CA ARG A 18 4.65 0.46 12.00
C ARG A 18 4.11 -0.74 11.22
N PHE A 19 4.23 -0.71 9.89
CA PHE A 19 3.78 -1.76 8.99
C PHE A 19 4.80 -2.91 8.90
N THR A 20 6.07 -2.64 9.19
CA THR A 20 7.20 -3.53 8.91
C THR A 20 7.91 -4.05 10.16
N ARG A 21 7.24 -4.21 11.31
CA ARG A 21 7.87 -4.85 12.49
C ARG A 21 8.52 -6.20 12.13
N GLU A 22 7.91 -6.90 11.18
CA GLU A 22 8.51 -7.99 10.40
C GLU A 22 8.29 -7.65 8.91
N ALA A 23 9.38 -7.46 8.17
CA ALA A 23 9.32 -6.94 6.79
C ALA A 23 8.46 -7.81 5.86
N GLU A 24 8.49 -9.13 6.02
CA GLU A 24 7.68 -10.08 5.23
C GLU A 24 6.18 -9.91 5.47
N ASN A 25 5.77 -9.75 6.73
CA ASN A 25 4.36 -9.61 7.09
C ASN A 25 3.78 -8.27 6.62
N GLY A 26 4.57 -7.20 6.68
CA GLY A 26 4.20 -5.89 6.13
C GLY A 26 4.02 -5.94 4.62
N TYR A 27 4.94 -6.59 3.91
CA TYR A 27 4.85 -6.74 2.46
C TYR A 27 3.63 -7.56 2.03
N ALA A 28 3.39 -8.72 2.66
CA ALA A 28 2.22 -9.55 2.36
C ALA A 28 0.91 -8.78 2.55
N LYS A 29 0.80 -8.01 3.65
CA LYS A 29 -0.39 -7.21 3.92
C LYS A 29 -0.56 -6.06 2.94
N TYR A 30 0.54 -5.42 2.54
CA TYR A 30 0.54 -4.38 1.52
C TYR A 30 -0.02 -4.91 0.20
N MET A 31 0.50 -6.07 -0.26
CA MET A 31 0.05 -6.69 -1.51
C MET A 31 -1.42 -7.14 -1.43
N GLU A 32 -1.86 -7.66 -0.29
CA GLU A 32 -3.25 -8.05 -0.07
C GLU A 32 -4.18 -6.83 -0.22
N LEU A 33 -3.90 -5.73 0.48
CA LEU A 33 -4.72 -4.52 0.44
C LEU A 33 -4.72 -3.87 -0.94
N MET A 34 -3.56 -3.79 -1.59
CA MET A 34 -3.42 -3.30 -2.96
C MET A 34 -4.26 -4.14 -3.93
N SER A 35 -4.24 -5.48 -3.81
CA SER A 35 -5.05 -6.38 -4.65
C SER A 35 -6.56 -6.24 -4.42
N LYS A 36 -6.96 -5.84 -3.20
CA LYS A 36 -8.35 -5.51 -2.85
C LYS A 36 -8.82 -4.14 -3.36
N GLY A 37 -7.96 -3.40 -4.08
CA GLY A 37 -8.30 -2.09 -4.62
C GLY A 37 -8.21 -0.96 -3.59
N ILE A 38 -7.53 -1.18 -2.47
CA ILE A 38 -7.33 -0.17 -1.43
C ILE A 38 -6.08 0.64 -1.75
N ASN A 39 -6.15 1.97 -1.65
CA ASN A 39 -5.01 2.85 -1.86
C ASN A 39 -4.24 3.05 -0.55
N LEU A 40 -2.97 2.68 -0.50
CA LEU A 40 -2.11 2.92 0.65
C LEU A 40 -1.26 4.17 0.38
N VAL A 41 -1.39 5.19 1.22
CA VAL A 41 -0.69 6.46 1.10
C VAL A 41 0.31 6.61 2.25
N PHE A 42 1.59 6.75 1.93
CA PHE A 42 2.66 6.94 2.93
C PHE A 42 3.20 8.37 2.85
N LEU A 43 2.92 9.18 3.87
CA LEU A 43 3.27 10.61 3.87
C LEU A 43 4.78 10.85 3.88
N ASP A 44 5.51 10.12 4.72
CA ASP A 44 6.97 10.29 4.83
C ASP A 44 7.71 9.56 3.69
N ASN A 45 7.07 8.60 3.01
CA ASN A 45 7.67 7.76 1.95
C ASN A 45 6.72 7.61 0.74
N PRO A 46 6.45 8.69 -0.02
CA PRO A 46 5.40 8.69 -1.05
C PRO A 46 5.65 7.70 -2.19
N THR A 47 6.91 7.33 -2.46
CA THR A 47 7.30 6.33 -3.48
C THR A 47 6.84 4.91 -3.14
N LEU A 48 6.45 4.66 -1.88
CA LEU A 48 5.87 3.38 -1.45
C LEU A 48 4.34 3.39 -1.53
N SER A 49 3.74 4.53 -1.89
CA SER A 49 2.30 4.61 -2.07
C SER A 49 1.85 3.78 -3.26
N THR A 50 0.66 3.20 -3.15
CA THR A 50 0.14 2.24 -4.13
C THR A 50 0.08 2.82 -5.55
N ASP A 51 -0.26 4.10 -5.70
CA ASP A 51 -0.33 4.75 -7.02
C ASP A 51 1.05 4.83 -7.70
N TYR A 52 2.10 5.16 -6.95
CA TYR A 52 3.47 5.22 -7.49
C TYR A 52 3.94 3.82 -7.92
N ILE A 53 3.71 2.81 -7.08
CA ILE A 53 4.07 1.41 -7.39
C ILE A 53 3.31 0.88 -8.61
N LYS A 54 2.00 1.17 -8.73
CA LYS A 54 1.20 0.80 -9.92
C LYS A 54 1.77 1.43 -11.18
N ASN A 55 2.09 2.72 -11.15
CA ASN A 55 2.67 3.41 -12.30
C ASN A 55 4.03 2.82 -12.69
N LEU A 56 4.89 2.53 -11.71
CA LEU A 56 6.18 1.87 -11.99
C LEU A 56 5.99 0.50 -12.68
N ILE A 57 5.06 -0.32 -12.19
CA ILE A 57 4.77 -1.64 -12.79
C ILE A 57 4.24 -1.48 -14.22
N VAL A 58 3.39 -0.48 -14.48
CA VAL A 58 2.87 -0.20 -15.81
C VAL A 58 3.98 0.26 -16.74
N THR A 59 4.82 1.21 -16.31
CA THR A 59 5.92 1.74 -17.13
C THR A 59 7.00 0.69 -17.40
N ALA A 60 7.29 -0.21 -16.45
CA ALA A 60 8.27 -1.27 -16.64
C ALA A 60 7.81 -2.42 -17.56
N LYS A 61 6.52 -2.48 -17.90
CA LYS A 61 5.97 -3.46 -18.86
C LYS A 61 6.02 -2.98 -20.32
N ILE A 62 6.52 -1.77 -20.56
CA ILE A 62 6.72 -1.16 -21.89
C ILE A 62 8.17 -1.40 -22.32
#